data_AF-A0A8E6BA93-F1
#
_entry.id   AF-A0A8E6BA93-F1
#
_cell.length_a   1.000
_cell.length_b   1.000
_cell.length_c   1.000
_cell.angle_alpha   90.00
_cell.angle_beta   90.00
_cell.angle_gamma   90.00
#
_symmetry.space_group_name_H-M   'P 1'
#
loop_
_entity.id
_entity.type
_entity.pdbx_description
1 polymer ?
#
loop_
_entity_poly.entity_id
_entity_poly.type
_entity_poly.pdbx_seq_one_letter_code
_entity_poly.pdbx_strand_id
1 'polypeptide(L)'
;MASFYVLPPRALLQRQLRSIVSAYLPGARINEEVLLELFHNQADDQHFILHREDLPEGMAPLEALELFFGAEAGDQILQISSSGNIESPRVKALDTEKLVA
;
A
#
# COMPACT_ATOMS: atom_id res chain seq x y z
N MET A 1 -9.95 -8.31 13.30
CA MET A 1 -9.55 -6.90 13.11
C MET A 1 -8.14 -6.89 12.57
N ALA A 2 -8.06 -6.82 11.25
CA ALA A 2 -6.84 -6.69 10.47
C ALA A 2 -6.77 -5.30 9.84
N SER A 3 -5.57 -4.93 9.40
CA SER A 3 -5.26 -3.68 8.73
C SER A 3 -4.77 -3.97 7.32
N PHE A 4 -5.47 -3.46 6.31
CA PHE A 4 -5.10 -3.57 4.90
C PHE A 4 -4.53 -2.23 4.41
N TYR A 5 -3.26 -2.23 4.03
CA TYR A 5 -2.59 -1.09 3.42
C TYR A 5 -2.54 -1.29 1.91
N VAL A 6 -3.31 -0.48 1.18
CA VAL A 6 -3.28 -0.45 -0.28
C VAL A 6 -2.32 0.65 -0.74
N LEU A 7 -1.10 0.24 -1.03
CA LEU A 7 -0.01 1.08 -1.52
C LEU A 7 -0.21 1.50 -2.99
N PRO A 8 0.46 2.58 -3.44
CA PRO A 8 0.56 2.90 -4.86
C PRO A 8 1.20 1.75 -5.66
N PRO A 9 1.07 1.73 -7.01
CA PRO A 9 1.75 0.74 -7.85
C PRO A 9 3.26 0.67 -7.55
N ARG A 10 3.86 -0.54 -7.62
CA ARG A 10 5.26 -0.78 -7.22
C ARG A 10 6.22 0.18 -7.90
N ALA A 11 6.11 0.33 -9.21
CA ALA A 11 6.98 1.23 -9.99
C ALA A 11 6.91 2.71 -9.54
N LEU A 12 5.72 3.16 -9.10
CA LEU A 12 5.54 4.52 -8.60
C LEU A 12 6.20 4.70 -7.23
N LEU A 13 5.98 3.75 -6.34
CA LEU A 13 6.58 3.76 -5.00
C LEU A 13 8.11 3.62 -5.07
N GLN A 14 8.63 2.72 -5.91
CA GLN A 14 10.07 2.56 -6.18
C GLN A 14 10.72 3.86 -6.62
N ARG A 15 10.12 4.56 -7.60
CA ARG A 15 10.62 5.85 -8.09
C ARG A 15 10.67 6.89 -6.98
N GLN A 16 9.66 6.95 -6.11
CA GLN A 16 9.63 7.89 -5.00
C GLN A 16 10.69 7.54 -3.94
N LEU A 17 10.80 6.27 -3.54
CA LEU A 17 11.78 5.81 -2.57
C LEU A 17 13.22 6.04 -3.07
N ARG A 18 13.48 5.75 -4.35
CA ARG A 18 14.76 6.03 -4.98
C ARG A 18 15.12 7.52 -4.87
N SER A 19 14.16 8.43 -5.06
CA SER A 19 14.40 9.87 -4.92
C SER A 19 14.87 10.24 -3.51
N ILE A 20 14.27 9.65 -2.46
CA ILE A 20 14.70 9.90 -1.08
C ILE A 20 16.11 9.36 -0.87
N VAL A 21 16.32 8.07 -1.14
CA VAL A 21 17.58 7.39 -0.81
C VAL A 21 18.75 8.00 -1.58
N SER A 22 18.51 8.43 -2.83
CA SER A 22 19.52 9.12 -3.65
C SER A 22 19.94 10.46 -3.07
N ALA A 23 19.08 11.14 -2.30
CA ALA A 23 19.43 12.39 -1.62
C ALA A 23 20.44 12.16 -0.47
N TYR A 24 20.38 10.99 0.18
CA TYR A 24 21.32 10.61 1.24
C TYR A 24 22.57 9.90 0.73
N LEU A 25 22.48 9.20 -0.41
CA LEU A 25 23.56 8.41 -1.00
C LEU A 25 23.82 8.81 -2.47
N PRO A 26 24.32 10.02 -2.73
CA PRO A 26 24.55 10.48 -4.09
C PRO A 26 25.57 9.60 -4.82
N GLY A 27 25.20 9.13 -6.02
CA GLY A 27 26.05 8.28 -6.86
C GLY A 27 26.02 6.79 -6.49
N ALA A 28 25.32 6.40 -5.43
CA ALA A 28 25.12 4.98 -5.11
C ALA A 28 24.16 4.32 -6.10
N ARG A 29 24.43 3.05 -6.44
CA ARG A 29 23.47 2.20 -7.14
C ARG A 29 22.54 1.60 -6.09
N ILE A 30 21.28 2.01 -6.13
CA ILE A 30 20.26 1.54 -5.20
C ILE A 30 19.46 0.44 -5.90
N ASN A 31 19.30 -0.71 -5.24
CA ASN A 31 18.37 -1.73 -5.69
C ASN A 31 16.95 -1.36 -5.22
N GLU A 32 16.07 -1.05 -6.16
CA GLU A 32 14.70 -0.63 -5.88
C GLU A 32 13.83 -1.77 -5.33
N GLU A 33 14.17 -3.04 -5.61
CA GLU A 33 13.47 -4.21 -5.05
C GLU A 33 13.64 -4.29 -3.54
N VAL A 34 14.87 -4.07 -3.04
CA VAL A 34 15.17 -4.04 -1.60
C VAL A 34 14.35 -2.96 -0.90
N LEU A 35 14.08 -1.83 -1.55
CA LEU A 35 13.27 -0.77 -0.97
C LEU A 35 11.80 -1.17 -0.80
N LEU A 36 11.26 -2.00 -1.71
CA LEU A 36 9.90 -2.53 -1.58
C LEU A 36 9.82 -3.64 -0.53
N GLU A 37 10.85 -4.49 -0.44
CA GLU A 37 10.93 -5.53 0.58
C GLU A 37 10.84 -4.97 2.00
N LEU A 38 11.36 -3.76 2.25
CA LEU A 38 11.23 -3.10 3.55
C LEU A 38 9.78 -2.93 3.99
N PHE A 39 8.85 -2.69 3.05
CA PHE A 39 7.42 -2.59 3.35
C PHE A 39 6.85 -3.98 3.59
N HIS A 40 7.08 -4.93 2.68
CA HIS A 40 6.52 -6.28 2.80
C HIS A 40 7.01 -7.02 4.05
N ASN A 41 8.21 -6.73 4.55
CA ASN A 41 8.72 -7.26 5.81
C ASN A 41 7.99 -6.74 7.06
N GLN A 42 7.15 -5.70 6.93
CA GLN A 42 6.26 -5.25 8.00
C GLN A 42 4.91 -5.95 7.98
N ALA A 43 4.62 -6.78 6.97
CA ALA A 43 3.40 -7.55 6.93
C ALA A 43 3.45 -8.67 7.98
N ASP A 44 2.32 -8.90 8.65
CA ASP A 44 2.14 -9.98 9.62
C ASP A 44 0.69 -10.49 9.55
N ASP A 45 0.28 -11.33 10.51
CA ASP A 45 -1.05 -11.93 10.55
C ASP A 45 -2.20 -10.89 10.70
N GLN A 46 -1.88 -9.65 11.07
CA GLN A 46 -2.84 -8.56 11.26
C GLN A 46 -2.61 -7.38 10.30
N HIS A 47 -1.48 -7.31 9.60
CA HIS A 47 -1.13 -6.21 8.71
C HIS A 47 -0.86 -6.74 7.29
N PHE A 48 -1.81 -6.49 6.39
CA PHE A 48 -1.74 -6.89 5.00
C PHE A 48 -1.25 -5.71 4.15
N ILE A 49 -0.21 -5.92 3.35
CA ILE A 49 0.39 -4.88 2.51
C ILE A 49 0.23 -5.28 1.05
N LEU A 50 -0.59 -4.54 0.33
CA LEU A 50 -0.99 -4.80 -1.04
C LEU A 50 -0.69 -3.58 -1.90
N HIS A 51 -0.30 -3.78 -3.15
CA HIS A 51 -0.23 -2.70 -4.12
C HIS A 51 -1.55 -2.56 -4.87
N ARG A 52 -1.84 -1.35 -5.37
CA ARG A 52 -3.05 -1.11 -6.16
C ARG A 52 -3.20 -2.07 -7.37
N GLU A 53 -2.09 -2.49 -7.94
CA GLU A 53 -2.04 -3.43 -9.07
C GLU A 53 -2.27 -4.90 -8.67
N ASP A 54 -2.20 -5.22 -7.37
CA ASP A 54 -2.58 -6.54 -6.86
C ASP A 54 -4.11 -6.69 -6.74
N LEU A 55 -4.84 -5.57 -6.76
CA LEU A 55 -6.30 -5.55 -6.74
C LEU A 55 -6.84 -5.54 -8.19
N PRO A 56 -7.93 -6.26 -8.48
CA PRO A 56 -8.55 -6.27 -9.80
C PRO A 56 -8.78 -4.86 -10.38
N GLU A 57 -8.52 -4.72 -11.67
CA GLU A 57 -8.83 -3.49 -12.39
C GLU A 57 -10.35 -3.29 -12.50
N GLY A 58 -10.79 -2.03 -12.43
CA GLY A 58 -12.22 -1.67 -12.50
C GLY A 58 -13.05 -1.94 -11.24
N MET A 59 -12.51 -2.68 -10.26
CA MET A 59 -13.16 -2.92 -8.98
C MET A 59 -12.79 -1.87 -7.92
N ALA A 60 -13.73 -1.56 -7.03
CA ALA A 60 -13.45 -0.73 -5.88
C ALA A 60 -12.53 -1.47 -4.89
N PRO A 61 -11.53 -0.82 -4.27
CA PRO A 61 -10.61 -1.50 -3.37
C PRO A 61 -11.30 -2.24 -2.21
N LEU A 62 -12.38 -1.66 -1.68
CA LEU A 62 -13.16 -2.25 -0.59
C LEU A 62 -13.76 -3.61 -0.99
N GLU A 63 -14.41 -3.66 -2.15
CA GLU A 63 -15.03 -4.88 -2.71
C GLU A 63 -13.98 -5.94 -3.07
N ALA A 64 -12.84 -5.51 -3.63
CA ALA A 64 -11.74 -6.42 -3.95
C ALA A 64 -11.16 -7.08 -2.69
N LEU A 65 -10.98 -6.30 -1.62
CA LEU A 65 -10.43 -6.79 -0.36
C LEU A 65 -11.38 -7.76 0.34
N GLU A 66 -12.68 -7.50 0.32
CA GLU A 66 -13.69 -8.42 0.83
C GLU A 66 -13.68 -9.75 0.06
N LEU A 67 -13.82 -9.70 -1.27
CA LEU A 67 -14.02 -10.88 -2.10
C LEU A 67 -12.78 -11.77 -2.25
N PHE A 68 -11.59 -11.18 -2.29
CA PHE A 68 -10.35 -11.90 -2.63
C PHE A 68 -9.34 -11.98 -1.49
N PHE A 69 -9.46 -11.12 -0.48
CA PHE A 69 -8.51 -11.04 0.62
C PHE A 69 -9.15 -11.26 2.01
N GLY A 70 -10.46 -11.51 2.06
CA GLY A 70 -11.18 -11.85 3.28
C GLY A 70 -11.30 -10.70 4.28
N ALA A 71 -11.30 -9.45 3.79
CA ALA A 71 -11.56 -8.30 4.66
C ALA A 71 -12.99 -8.34 5.21
N GLU A 72 -13.13 -8.14 6.51
CA GLU A 72 -14.41 -8.20 7.22
C GLU A 72 -14.83 -6.82 7.77
N ALA A 73 -16.10 -6.71 8.17
CA ALA A 73 -16.59 -5.54 8.88
C ALA A 73 -15.78 -5.31 10.18
N GLY A 74 -15.35 -4.07 10.39
CA GLY A 74 -14.49 -3.69 11.52
C GLY A 74 -13.00 -3.77 11.23
N ASP A 75 -12.57 -4.33 10.09
CA ASP A 75 -11.18 -4.22 9.65
C ASP A 75 -10.84 -2.78 9.23
N GLN A 76 -9.56 -2.44 9.29
CA GLN A 76 -9.08 -1.12 8.88
C GLN A 76 -8.53 -1.19 7.47
N ILE A 77 -9.11 -0.45 6.53
CA ILE A 77 -8.60 -0.38 5.16
C ILE A 77 -8.06 1.02 4.90
N LEU A 78 -6.76 1.10 4.61
CA LEU A 78 -6.02 2.33 4.38
C LEU A 78 -5.52 2.33 2.95
N GLN A 79 -6.02 3.26 2.14
CA GLN A 79 -5.53 3.49 0.80
C GLN A 79 -4.49 4.61 0.82
N ILE A 80 -3.25 4.28 0.44
CA ILE A 80 -2.14 5.21 0.38
C ILE A 80 -2.01 5.70 -1.06
N SER A 81 -2.15 7.01 -1.24
CA SER A 81 -1.99 7.68 -2.53
C SER A 81 -0.73 8.53 -2.54
N SER A 82 0.02 8.40 -3.63
CA SER A 82 1.25 9.14 -3.90
C SER A 82 1.00 10.54 -4.48
N SER A 83 -0.24 11.05 -4.41
CA SER A 83 -0.55 12.42 -4.81
C SER A 83 0.01 13.40 -3.77
N GLY A 84 1.33 13.55 -3.74
CA GLY A 84 2.09 14.33 -2.75
C GLY A 84 3.58 14.00 -2.73
N ASN A 85 4.27 14.53 -1.72
CA ASN A 85 5.63 14.14 -1.32
C ASN A 85 5.55 12.82 -0.53
N ILE A 86 6.53 11.93 -0.69
CA ILE A 86 6.63 10.68 0.06
C ILE A 86 6.81 10.88 1.57
N GLU A 87 7.26 12.06 1.99
CA GLU A 87 7.29 12.48 3.40
C GLU A 87 5.88 12.78 3.97
N SER A 88 4.86 12.88 3.12
CA SER A 88 3.48 13.15 3.51
C SER A 88 2.50 12.46 2.54
N PRO A 89 2.48 11.12 2.52
CA PRO A 89 1.59 10.39 1.65
C PRO A 89 0.15 10.64 2.09
N ARG A 90 -0.77 10.74 1.13
CA ARG A 90 -2.18 10.92 1.44
C ARG A 90 -2.79 9.57 1.77
N VAL A 91 -3.23 9.40 3.01
CA VAL A 91 -3.91 8.20 3.49
C VAL A 91 -5.41 8.46 3.48
N LYS A 92 -6.16 7.56 2.85
CA LYS A 92 -7.62 7.54 2.86
C LYS A 92 -8.09 6.27 3.55
N ALA A 93 -8.72 6.40 4.71
CA ALA A 93 -9.43 5.29 5.33
C ALA A 93 -10.71 4.98 4.53
N LEU A 94 -10.99 3.70 4.31
CA LEU A 94 -12.24 3.23 3.71
C LEU A 94 -13.14 2.66 4.79
N ASP A 95 -14.40 3.08 4.81
CA ASP A 95 -15.39 2.62 5.78
C ASP A 95 -15.77 1.16 5.53
N THR A 96 -15.34 0.28 6.42
CA THR A 96 -15.67 -1.15 6.41
C THR A 96 -17.04 -1.46 7.00
N GLU A 97 -17.71 -0.49 7.65
CA GLU A 97 -19.12 -0.62 8.06
C GLU A 97 -20.08 -0.75 6.87
N LYS A 98 -19.60 -0.51 5.64
CA LYS A 98 -20.34 -0.77 4.40
C LYS A 98 -20.14 -2.19 3.85
N LEU A 99 -19.25 -2.98 4.44
CA LEU A 99 -19.13 -4.42 4.20
C LEU A 99 -20.27 -5.10 4.96
N VAL A 100 -21.50 -4.92 4.46
CA VAL A 100 -22.69 -5.63 4.94
C VAL A 100 -23.30 -6.29 3.72
N ALA A 101 -23.12 -7.61 3.63
CA ALA A 101 -24.02 -8.48 2.90
C ALA A 101 -25.25 -8.78 3.78
#